data_AF-A0ABD1CFQ4-F1
#
_entry.id   AF-A0ABD1CFQ4-F1
#
_cell.length_a   1.000
_cell.length_b   1.000
_cell.length_c   1.000
_cell.angle_alpha   90.00
_cell.angle_beta   90.00
_cell.angle_gamma   90.00
#
_symmetry.space_group_name_H-M   'P 1'
#
loop_
_entity.id
_entity.type
_entity.pdbx_description
1 polymer ?
#
loop_
_entity_poly.entity_id
_entity_poly.type
_entity_poly.pdbx_seq_one_letter_code
_entity_poly.pdbx_strand_id
1 'polypeptide(L)'
;MTDFCDDLENWMGKMPAELKAVPIINLAIPGSHDTMSYGIKSKAPVAPDADPVVGTLNKYIPCVVKRWAVTQRYDIVDQLKCGV
;
A
#
# COMPACT_ATOMS: atom_id res chain seq x y z
N MET A 1 26.57 -12.92 3.95
CA MET A 1 25.16 -12.70 4.35
C MET A 1 24.44 -12.33 3.06
N THR A 2 23.47 -13.13 2.63
CA THR A 2 22.69 -12.82 1.42
C THR A 2 21.83 -11.60 1.70
N ASP A 3 21.93 -10.57 0.88
CA ASP A 3 21.07 -9.40 0.99
C ASP A 3 19.73 -9.72 0.29
N PHE A 4 18.63 -9.72 1.05
CA PHE A 4 17.30 -9.95 0.49
C PHE A 4 16.78 -8.76 -0.31
N CYS A 5 17.42 -7.60 -0.19
CA CYS A 5 17.08 -6.41 -0.97
C CYS A 5 17.57 -6.46 -2.42
N ASP A 6 18.40 -7.45 -2.79
CA ASP A 6 18.89 -7.63 -4.16
C ASP A 6 17.80 -8.07 -5.16
N ASP A 7 16.74 -8.74 -4.69
CA ASP A 7 15.61 -9.18 -5.50
C ASP A 7 14.32 -9.18 -4.68
N LEU A 8 13.72 -7.99 -4.59
CA LEU A 8 12.48 -7.75 -3.87
C LEU A 8 11.27 -8.42 -4.52
N GLU A 9 11.29 -8.77 -5.80
CA GLU A 9 10.16 -9.47 -6.43
C GLU A 9 10.09 -10.94 -5.96
N ASN A 10 11.24 -11.55 -5.66
CA ASN A 10 11.34 -12.98 -5.34
C ASN A 10 11.86 -13.27 -3.92
N TRP A 11 11.87 -12.27 -3.02
CA TRP A 11 12.54 -12.37 -1.71
C TRP A 11 12.05 -13.56 -0.87
N MET A 12 10.73 -13.84 -0.85
CA MET A 12 10.16 -14.97 -0.11
C MET A 12 10.69 -16.32 -0.61
N GLY A 13 10.89 -16.45 -1.93
CA GLY A 13 11.45 -17.63 -2.57
C GLY A 13 12.94 -17.82 -2.28
N LYS A 14 13.67 -16.75 -1.99
CA LYS A 14 15.11 -16.75 -1.69
C LYS A 14 15.44 -16.89 -0.20
N MET A 15 14.43 -16.90 0.67
CA MET A 15 14.64 -17.11 2.11
C MET A 15 15.36 -18.44 2.40
N PRO A 16 16.24 -18.48 3.42
CA PRO A 16 16.79 -19.70 3.99
C PRO A 16 15.69 -20.70 4.39
N ALA A 17 16.01 -21.99 4.34
CA ALA A 17 15.04 -23.05 4.62
C ALA A 17 14.47 -22.96 6.05
N GLU A 18 15.29 -22.50 6.98
CA GLU A 18 14.93 -22.30 8.39
C GLU A 18 13.83 -21.26 8.52
N LEU A 19 13.93 -20.14 7.80
CA LEU A 19 12.91 -19.08 7.83
C LEU A 19 11.64 -19.48 7.09
N LYS A 20 11.73 -20.28 6.03
CA LYS A 20 10.56 -20.83 5.33
C LYS A 20 9.74 -21.80 6.20
N ALA A 21 10.36 -22.41 7.21
CA ALA A 21 9.69 -23.28 8.17
C ALA A 21 9.03 -22.51 9.33
N VAL A 22 9.34 -21.22 9.50
CA VAL A 22 8.74 -20.37 10.53
C VAL A 22 7.30 -20.01 10.14
N PRO A 23 6.32 -20.07 11.07
CA PRO A 23 4.97 -19.60 10.80
C PRO A 23 4.94 -18.15 10.32
N ILE A 24 4.11 -17.87 9.31
CA ILE A 24 4.03 -16.54 8.67
C ILE A 24 3.81 -15.38 9.65
N ILE A 25 3.08 -15.63 10.74
CA ILE A 25 2.80 -14.65 11.81
C ILE A 25 4.05 -14.18 12.57
N ASN A 26 5.16 -14.92 12.46
CA ASN A 26 6.42 -14.60 13.10
C ASN A 26 7.44 -14.00 12.10
N LEU A 27 7.06 -13.81 10.83
CA LEU A 27 7.91 -13.19 9.81
C LEU A 27 7.67 -11.68 9.75
N ALA A 28 8.74 -10.91 9.59
CA ALA A 28 8.64 -9.50 9.22
C ALA A 28 8.33 -9.41 7.73
N ILE A 29 7.05 -9.20 7.41
CA ILE A 29 6.55 -9.08 6.03
C ILE A 29 6.18 -7.62 5.81
N PRO A 30 6.74 -6.93 4.79
CA PRO A 30 6.31 -5.59 4.44
C PRO A 30 4.85 -5.60 3.97
N GLY A 31 4.17 -4.48 4.11
CA GLY A 31 2.78 -4.32 3.72
C GLY A 31 2.49 -2.86 3.41
N SER A 32 1.46 -2.59 2.61
CA SER A 32 1.01 -1.25 2.30
C SER A 32 -0.37 -0.97 2.90
N HIS A 33 -0.52 0.19 3.53
CA HIS A 33 -1.81 0.65 4.06
C HIS A 33 -2.66 1.25 2.95
N ASP A 34 -3.97 0.96 2.93
CA ASP A 34 -4.91 1.34 1.86
C ASP A 34 -4.34 1.10 0.45
N THR A 35 -3.85 -0.13 0.21
CA THR A 35 -3.04 -0.55 -0.95
C THR A 35 -3.45 0.08 -2.28
N MET A 36 -4.76 0.21 -2.56
CA MET A 36 -5.29 0.67 -3.84
C MET A 36 -5.65 2.16 -3.89
N SER A 37 -5.24 2.97 -2.91
CA SER A 37 -5.52 4.42 -2.90
C SER A 37 -4.92 5.16 -4.10
N TYR A 38 -3.92 4.60 -4.78
CA TYR A 38 -3.37 5.12 -6.03
C TYR A 38 -4.43 5.29 -7.12
N GLY A 39 -5.55 4.55 -7.03
CA GLY A 39 -6.70 4.65 -7.92
C GLY A 39 -7.52 5.94 -7.74
N ILE A 40 -7.32 6.72 -6.68
CA ILE A 40 -8.05 7.96 -6.42
C ILE A 40 -7.58 9.05 -7.40
N LYS A 41 -8.31 9.20 -8.50
CA LYS A 41 -8.06 10.22 -9.53
C LYS A 41 -8.53 11.60 -9.08
N SER A 42 -8.09 12.65 -9.78
CA SER A 42 -8.46 14.05 -9.45
C SER A 42 -9.96 14.35 -9.49
N LYS A 43 -10.72 13.58 -10.27
CA LYS A 43 -12.18 13.73 -10.41
C LYS A 43 -12.97 12.65 -9.66
N ALA A 44 -12.32 11.87 -8.80
CA ALA A 44 -13.02 10.86 -8.00
C ALA A 44 -14.04 11.56 -7.08
N PRO A 45 -15.29 11.06 -6.99
CA PRO A 45 -16.24 11.56 -6.01
C PRO A 45 -15.79 11.18 -4.59
N VAL A 46 -16.34 11.87 -3.60
CA VAL A 46 -16.21 11.45 -2.19
C VAL A 46 -16.86 10.07 -2.04
N ALA A 47 -16.25 9.19 -1.25
CA ALA A 47 -16.75 7.85 -1.03
C ALA A 47 -18.17 7.90 -0.41
N PRO A 48 -19.08 7.01 -0.82
CA PRO A 48 -20.48 7.05 -0.37
C PRO A 48 -20.65 6.80 1.13
N ASP A 49 -19.67 6.15 1.76
CA ASP A 49 -19.56 5.81 3.17
C ASP A 49 -18.67 6.78 3.96
N ALA A 50 -18.14 7.83 3.32
CA ALA A 50 -17.35 8.84 4.02
C ALA A 50 -18.21 9.64 4.99
N ASP A 51 -17.61 10.04 6.12
CA ASP A 51 -18.25 10.94 7.08
C ASP A 51 -18.71 12.24 6.38
N PRO A 52 -19.91 12.78 6.69
CA PRO A 52 -20.42 14.02 6.10
C PRO A 52 -19.43 15.21 6.13
N VAL A 53 -18.53 15.25 7.13
CA VAL A 53 -17.49 16.28 7.21
C VAL A 53 -16.54 16.23 6.02
N VAL A 54 -16.19 15.04 5.52
CA VAL A 54 -15.31 14.86 4.35
C VAL A 54 -15.97 15.43 3.10
N GLY A 55 -17.27 15.20 2.94
CA GLY A 55 -18.06 15.78 1.86
C GLY A 55 -18.08 17.31 1.90
N THR A 56 -18.19 17.89 3.10
CA THR A 56 -18.13 19.34 3.31
C THR A 56 -16.75 19.89 2.98
N LEU A 57 -15.68 19.29 3.54
CA LEU A 57 -14.30 19.71 3.28
C LEU A 57 -13.93 19.59 1.81
N ASN A 58 -14.36 18.53 1.12
CA ASN A 58 -14.05 18.34 -0.29
C ASN A 58 -14.63 19.44 -1.20
N LYS A 59 -15.75 20.07 -0.80
CA LYS A 59 -16.31 21.22 -1.55
C LYS A 59 -15.42 22.46 -1.47
N TYR A 60 -14.74 22.67 -0.34
CA TYR A 60 -13.95 23.88 -0.09
C TYR A 60 -12.44 23.68 -0.34
N ILE A 61 -11.89 22.50 -0.05
CA ILE A 61 -10.46 22.17 -0.11
C ILE A 61 -10.20 20.77 -0.73
N PRO A 62 -10.68 20.50 -1.96
CA PRO A 62 -10.61 19.17 -2.58
C PRO A 62 -9.18 18.61 -2.72
N CYS A 63 -8.19 19.48 -2.94
CA CYS A 63 -6.80 19.06 -3.06
C CYS A 63 -6.22 18.51 -1.74
N VAL A 64 -6.61 19.10 -0.60
CA VAL A 64 -6.18 18.66 0.73
C VAL A 64 -6.83 17.33 1.07
N VAL A 65 -8.15 17.20 0.86
CA VAL A 65 -8.90 15.96 1.10
C VAL A 65 -8.32 14.82 0.27
N LYS A 66 -8.04 15.04 -1.02
CA LYS A 66 -7.40 14.03 -1.87
C LYS A 66 -6.03 13.63 -1.33
N ARG A 67 -5.19 14.59 -0.99
CA ARG A 67 -3.81 14.30 -0.54
C ARG A 67 -3.80 13.59 0.82
N TRP A 68 -4.80 13.82 1.65
CA TRP A 68 -5.03 13.08 2.88
C TRP A 68 -5.51 11.64 2.62
N ALA A 69 -6.39 11.44 1.63
CA ALA A 69 -6.97 10.14 1.32
C ALA A 69 -6.04 9.18 0.56
N VAL A 70 -5.00 9.69 -0.11
CA VAL A 70 -4.05 8.87 -0.89
C VAL A 70 -2.84 8.51 -0.05
N THR A 71 -2.64 7.22 0.22
CA THR A 71 -1.50 6.67 0.97
C THR A 71 -0.45 6.02 0.06
N GLN A 72 -0.87 5.47 -1.07
CA GLN A 72 -0.03 4.77 -2.05
C GLN A 72 0.02 5.50 -3.40
N ARG A 73 1.21 5.44 -4.03
CA ARG A 73 1.46 6.00 -5.36
C ARG A 73 1.62 4.93 -6.46
N TYR A 74 2.21 3.80 -6.12
CA TYR A 74 2.47 2.68 -7.03
C TYR A 74 1.22 1.81 -7.20
N ASP A 75 1.04 1.22 -8.38
CA ASP A 75 -0.02 0.24 -8.57
C ASP A 75 0.28 -1.09 -7.86
N ILE A 76 -0.69 -2.01 -7.86
CA ILE A 76 -0.54 -3.28 -7.16
C ILE A 76 0.64 -4.12 -7.65
N VAL A 77 0.94 -4.11 -8.96
CA VAL A 77 2.02 -4.92 -9.53
C VAL A 77 3.36 -4.32 -9.14
N ASP A 78 3.49 -3.00 -9.20
CA ASP A 78 4.70 -2.30 -8.78
C ASP A 78 4.96 -2.45 -7.27
N GLN A 79 3.92 -2.43 -6.43
CA GLN A 79 4.07 -2.70 -4.99
C GLN A 79 4.64 -4.10 -4.72
N LEU A 80 4.09 -5.13 -5.38
CA LEU A 80 4.58 -6.52 -5.25
C LEU A 80 6.02 -6.67 -5.74
N LYS A 81 6.40 -5.98 -6.83
CA LYS A 81 7.79 -5.95 -7.32
C LYS A 81 8.75 -5.25 -6.34
N CYS A 82 8.24 -4.32 -5.53
CA CYS A 82 8.99 -3.72 -4.43
C CYS A 82 9.01 -4.59 -3.16
N GLY A 83 8.45 -5.80 -3.21
CA GLY A 83 8.51 -6.80 -2.15
C GLY A 83 7.45 -6.65 -1.07
N VAL A 84 6.49 -5.73 -1.25
CA VAL A 84 5.25 -5.64 -0.44
C VAL A 84 4.43 -6.91 -0.58
#